data_AF-A0A1F6Y7T1-F1
#
_entry.id   AF-A0A1F6Y7T1-F1
#
_cell.length_a   1.000
_cell.length_b   1.000
_cell.length_c   1.000
_cell.angle_alpha   90.00
_cell.angle_beta   90.00
_cell.angle_gamma   90.00
#
_symmetry.space_group_name_H-M   'P 1'
#
loop_
_entity.id
_entity.type
_entity.pdbx_description
1 polymer ?
#
loop_
_entity_poly.entity_id
_entity_poly.type
_entity_poly.pdbx_seq_one_letter_code
_entity_poly.pdbx_strand_id
1 'polypeptide(L)'
;MKDGLENPFKGYLENLRKHKPAVNPVHEIVNVYYEIRGWDNKPKRFYKKKERSYPKLASEAKKLYQACGENLDDAIWALDKIKYLAEKGDFEWSIITCLKHNLL
;
A
#
# COMPACT_ATOMS: atom_id res chain seq x y z
N MET A 1 18.73 3.17 16.67
CA MET A 1 18.64 4.64 16.51
C MET A 1 17.16 4.98 16.41
N LYS A 2 16.66 5.92 17.23
CA LYS A 2 15.33 6.48 17.02
C LYS A 2 15.47 7.45 15.86
N ASP A 3 15.43 6.94 14.64
CA ASP A 3 15.35 7.80 13.47
C ASP A 3 14.01 8.52 13.55
N GLY A 4 14.05 9.83 13.83
CA GLY A 4 12.89 10.72 13.94
C GLY A 4 12.20 10.96 12.59
N LEU A 5 12.09 9.91 11.78
CA LEU A 5 11.47 9.90 10.47
C LEU A 5 9.96 9.90 10.67
N GLU A 6 9.37 11.08 10.53
CA GLU A 6 7.93 11.24 10.53
C GLU A 6 7.33 10.65 9.24
N ASN A 7 6.11 10.14 9.33
CA ASN A 7 5.39 9.64 8.16
C ASN A 7 5.12 10.80 7.17
N PRO A 8 5.72 10.80 5.96
CA PRO A 8 5.54 11.86 4.99
C PRO A 8 4.12 11.91 4.40
N PHE A 9 3.34 10.83 4.56
CA PHE A 9 1.95 10.73 4.12
C PHE A 9 0.95 11.20 5.19
N LYS A 10 1.42 11.72 6.33
CA LYS A 10 0.54 12.24 7.37
C LYS A 10 -0.41 13.31 6.83
N GLY A 11 -1.71 13.10 7.00
CA GLY A 11 -2.77 13.97 6.46
C GLY A 11 -3.26 13.56 5.07
N TYR A 12 -2.76 12.46 4.50
CA TYR A 12 -3.18 11.97 3.18
C TYR A 12 -4.68 11.65 3.17
N LEU A 13 -5.17 10.85 4.13
CA LEU A 13 -6.59 10.50 4.21
C LEU A 13 -7.49 11.73 4.37
N GLU A 14 -7.08 12.70 5.19
CA GLU A 14 -7.84 13.93 5.41
C GLU A 14 -7.95 14.74 4.10
N ASN A 15 -6.84 14.89 3.38
CA ASN A 15 -6.83 15.58 2.09
C ASN A 15 -7.65 14.83 1.03
N LEU A 16 -7.58 13.50 1.01
CA LEU A 16 -8.38 12.69 0.09
C LEU A 16 -9.88 12.86 0.36
N ARG A 17 -10.29 12.90 1.63
CA ARG A 17 -11.69 13.12 2.03
C ARG A 17 -12.25 14.48 1.62
N LYS A 18 -11.42 15.52 1.49
CA LYS A 18 -11.84 16.85 0.99
C LYS A 18 -12.38 16.79 -0.44
N HIS A 19 -11.88 15.85 -1.24
CA HIS A 19 -12.26 15.70 -2.64
C HIS A 19 -13.17 14.47 -2.88
N LYS A 20 -13.09 13.45 -2.03
CA LYS A 20 -13.86 12.20 -2.12
C LYS A 20 -14.40 11.83 -0.73
N PRO A 21 -15.66 12.17 -0.39
CA PRO A 21 -16.17 11.97 0.97
C PRO A 21 -16.27 10.48 1.38
N ALA A 22 -16.48 9.56 0.44
CA ALA A 22 -16.59 8.13 0.69
C ALA A 22 -15.30 7.37 0.32
N VAL A 23 -14.24 7.57 1.09
CA VAL A 23 -12.98 6.80 0.93
C VAL A 23 -13.10 5.45 1.62
N ASN A 24 -12.81 4.37 0.87
CA ASN A 24 -12.57 3.05 1.46
C ASN A 24 -11.05 2.83 1.58
N PRO A 25 -10.48 2.77 2.81
CA PRO A 25 -9.04 2.64 3.01
C PRO A 25 -8.43 1.41 2.35
N VAL A 26 -9.13 0.26 2.33
CA VAL A 26 -8.64 -0.96 1.69
C VAL A 26 -8.52 -0.78 0.19
N HIS A 27 -9.51 -0.14 -0.44
CA HIS A 27 -9.46 0.16 -1.87
C HIS A 27 -8.32 1.12 -2.17
N GLU A 28 -8.13 2.13 -1.32
CA GLU A 28 -7.08 3.14 -1.50
C GLU A 28 -5.69 2.54 -1.40
N ILE A 29 -5.43 1.65 -0.42
CA ILE A 29 -4.16 0.92 -0.30
C ILE A 29 -3.86 0.11 -1.57
N VAL A 30 -4.86 -0.54 -2.16
CA VAL A 30 -4.68 -1.29 -3.41
C VAL A 30 -4.39 -0.37 -4.59
N ASN A 31 -5.07 0.79 -4.66
CA ASN A 31 -4.83 1.78 -5.72
C ASN A 31 -3.41 2.33 -5.63
N VAL A 32 -2.98 2.79 -4.45
CA VAL A 32 -1.62 3.27 -4.21
C VAL A 32 -0.59 2.19 -4.52
N TYR A 33 -0.84 0.94 -4.14
CA TYR A 33 0.02 -0.18 -4.52
C TYR A 33 0.12 -0.34 -6.04
N TYR A 34 -0.98 -0.21 -6.78
CA TYR A 34 -0.94 -0.25 -8.25
C TYR A 34 -0.17 0.94 -8.83
N GLU A 35 -0.35 2.15 -8.33
CA GLU A 35 0.39 3.33 -8.76
C GLU A 35 1.89 3.17 -8.54
N ILE A 36 2.30 2.75 -7.34
CA ILE A 36 3.70 2.48 -6.99
C ILE A 36 4.33 1.43 -7.91
N ARG A 37 3.57 0.39 -8.29
CA ARG A 37 4.04 -0.65 -9.21
C ARG A 37 3.99 -0.24 -10.69
N GLY A 38 3.43 0.93 -11.01
CA GLY A 38 3.17 1.36 -12.40
C GLY A 38 2.12 0.49 -13.11
N TRP A 39 1.15 0.00 -12.36
CA TRP A 39 0.10 -0.92 -12.80
C TRP A 39 -1.27 -0.28 -12.92
N ASP A 40 -1.47 0.97 -12.51
CA ASP A 40 -2.72 1.73 -12.55
C ASP A 40 -3.38 1.79 -13.94
N ASN A 41 -2.59 1.84 -15.02
CA ASN A 41 -3.09 2.02 -16.39
C ASN A 41 -2.88 0.80 -17.32
N LYS A 42 -2.94 -0.43 -16.77
CA LYS A 42 -2.71 -1.66 -17.54
C LYS A 42 -4.00 -2.23 -18.13
N PRO A 43 -3.94 -2.96 -19.27
CA PRO A 43 -5.13 -3.58 -19.86
C PRO A 43 -5.71 -4.65 -18.93
N LYS A 44 -7.04 -4.88 -18.94
CA LYS A 44 -7.74 -5.85 -18.07
C LYS A 44 -7.08 -7.24 -18.00
N ARG A 45 -6.50 -7.72 -19.11
CA ARG A 45 -5.78 -9.02 -19.17
C ARG A 45 -4.59 -9.09 -18.21
N PHE A 46 -3.97 -7.95 -17.89
CA PHE A 46 -2.86 -7.85 -16.96
C PHE A 46 -3.26 -8.35 -15.56
N TYR A 47 -4.41 -7.91 -15.03
CA TYR A 47 -4.88 -8.26 -13.68
C TYR A 47 -5.49 -9.67 -13.56
N LYS A 48 -5.57 -10.44 -14.66
CA LYS A 48 -6.03 -11.83 -14.62
C LYS A 48 -5.06 -12.77 -13.91
N LYS A 49 -3.77 -12.39 -13.81
CA LYS A 49 -2.79 -13.15 -13.05
C LYS A 49 -3.05 -13.02 -11.55
N LYS A 50 -2.95 -14.13 -10.82
CA LYS A 50 -3.33 -14.23 -9.40
C LYS A 50 -2.60 -13.18 -8.54
N GLU A 51 -1.32 -12.93 -8.83
CA GLU A 51 -0.43 -12.01 -8.11
C GLU A 51 -0.91 -10.56 -8.16
N ARG A 52 -1.69 -10.22 -9.19
CA ARG A 52 -2.17 -8.87 -9.51
C ARG A 52 -3.69 -8.75 -9.40
N SER A 53 -4.33 -9.80 -8.91
CA SER A 53 -5.77 -9.86 -8.81
C SER A 53 -6.25 -9.00 -7.64
N TYR A 54 -7.27 -8.20 -7.90
CA TYR A 54 -7.86 -7.31 -6.89
C TYR A 54 -8.32 -8.07 -5.63
N PRO A 55 -9.02 -9.22 -5.70
CA PRO A 55 -9.47 -9.92 -4.49
C PRO A 55 -8.33 -10.34 -3.57
N LYS A 56 -7.20 -10.81 -4.13
CA LYS A 56 -6.00 -11.14 -3.36
C LYS A 56 -5.43 -9.89 -2.70
N LEU A 57 -5.21 -8.83 -3.48
CA LEU A 57 -4.60 -7.59 -3.00
C LEU A 57 -5.47 -6.88 -1.98
N ALA A 58 -6.79 -6.89 -2.14
CA ALA A 58 -7.73 -6.34 -1.16
C ALA A 58 -7.67 -7.12 0.17
N SER A 59 -7.52 -8.45 0.13
CA SER A 59 -7.31 -9.25 1.34
C SER A 59 -6.00 -8.91 2.03
N GLU A 60 -4.90 -8.74 1.28
CA GLU A 60 -3.60 -8.32 1.82
C GLU A 60 -3.67 -6.89 2.39
N ALA A 61 -4.29 -5.96 1.67
CA ALA A 61 -4.48 -4.57 2.07
C ALA A 61 -5.29 -4.45 3.36
N LYS A 62 -6.36 -5.25 3.53
CA LYS A 62 -7.12 -5.30 4.78
C LYS A 62 -6.25 -5.69 5.96
N LYS A 63 -5.40 -6.71 5.80
CA LYS A 63 -4.48 -7.14 6.87
C LYS A 63 -3.44 -6.07 7.19
N LEU A 64 -2.89 -5.43 6.16
CA LEU A 64 -1.95 -4.32 6.34
C LEU A 64 -2.60 -3.17 7.11
N TYR A 65 -3.79 -2.74 6.69
CA TYR A 65 -4.54 -1.67 7.35
C TYR A 65 -4.80 -1.97 8.83
N GLN A 66 -5.24 -3.19 9.15
CA GLN A 66 -5.46 -3.62 10.52
C GLN A 66 -4.17 -3.62 11.34
N ALA A 67 -3.06 -4.07 10.75
CA ALA A 67 -1.78 -4.10 11.42
C ALA A 67 -1.18 -2.68 11.63
N CYS A 68 -1.56 -1.71 10.79
CA CYS A 68 -1.29 -0.28 10.98
C CYS A 68 -2.26 0.41 11.96
N GLY A 69 -3.05 -0.34 12.75
CA GLY A 69 -4.02 0.26 13.67
C GLY A 69 -5.14 1.02 12.96
N GLU A 70 -5.52 0.60 11.76
CA GLU A 70 -6.51 1.26 10.91
C GLU A 70 -6.13 2.71 10.52
N ASN A 71 -4.83 2.97 10.39
CA ASN A 71 -4.30 4.21 9.83
C ASN A 71 -3.91 4.02 8.36
N LEU A 72 -4.61 4.73 7.46
CA LEU A 72 -4.34 4.67 6.01
C LEU A 72 -2.97 5.25 5.67
N ASP A 73 -2.60 6.35 6.30
CA ASP A 73 -1.35 7.06 6.01
C ASP A 73 -0.14 6.17 6.37
N ASP A 74 -0.22 5.43 7.48
CA ASP A 74 0.81 4.48 7.91
C ASP A 74 0.88 3.26 6.97
N ALA A 75 -0.27 2.78 6.50
CA ALA A 75 -0.32 1.69 5.52
C ALA A 75 0.33 2.09 4.18
N ILE A 76 0.11 3.32 3.72
CA ILE A 76 0.77 3.87 2.53
C ILE A 76 2.27 4.00 2.76
N TRP A 77 2.69 4.48 3.93
CA TRP A 77 4.11 4.59 4.25
C TRP A 77 4.80 3.23 4.30
N ALA A 78 4.13 2.19 4.80
CA ALA A 78 4.65 0.82 4.76
C ALA A 78 4.87 0.32 3.32
N LEU A 79 3.97 0.66 2.38
CA LEU A 79 4.12 0.34 0.95
C LEU A 79 5.35 1.05 0.34
N ASP A 80 5.57 2.33 0.70
CA ASP A 80 6.74 3.09 0.24
C ASP A 80 8.05 2.51 0.80
N LYS A 81 8.08 2.16 2.09
CA LYS A 81 9.24 1.49 2.72
C LYS A 81 9.57 0.17 2.04
N ILE A 82 8.58 -0.68 1.78
CA ILE A 82 8.87 -1.99 1.15
C ILE A 82 9.33 -1.82 -0.30
N LYS A 83 8.80 -0.83 -1.04
CA LYS A 83 9.28 -0.49 -2.38
C LYS A 83 10.77 -0.16 -2.32
N TYR A 84 11.17 0.73 -1.42
CA TYR A 84 12.57 1.10 -1.24
C TYR A 84 13.45 -0.12 -0.91
N LEU A 85 13.03 -0.95 0.05
CA LEU A 85 13.78 -2.16 0.42
C LEU A 85 13.89 -3.16 -0.72
N ALA A 86 12.80 -3.36 -1.47
CA ALA A 86 12.76 -4.25 -2.63
C ALA A 86 13.68 -3.77 -3.75
N GLU A 87 13.70 -2.47 -4.05
CA GLU A 87 14.60 -1.87 -5.05
C GLU A 87 16.07 -1.97 -4.63
N LYS A 88 16.37 -1.85 -3.32
CA LYS A 88 17.73 -2.00 -2.81
C LYS A 88 18.18 -3.45 -2.70
N GLY A 89 17.25 -4.36 -2.38
CA GLY A 89 17.51 -5.78 -2.18
C GLY A 89 17.29 -6.65 -3.42
N ASP A 90 16.87 -6.06 -4.54
CA ASP A 90 16.54 -6.74 -5.80
C ASP A 90 15.59 -7.94 -5.62
N PHE A 91 14.46 -7.71 -4.93
CA PHE A 91 13.46 -8.75 -4.69
C PHE A 91 12.04 -8.34 -5.08
N GLU A 92 11.24 -9.32 -5.48
CA GLU A 92 9.82 -9.12 -5.76
C GLU A 92 9.02 -8.97 -4.47
N TRP A 93 8.08 -8.03 -4.44
CA TRP A 93 7.26 -7.74 -3.28
C TRP A 93 5.78 -7.64 -3.63
N SER A 94 4.91 -7.81 -2.64
CA SER A 94 3.50 -7.42 -2.70
C SER A 94 3.08 -6.81 -1.37
N ILE A 95 1.80 -6.45 -1.23
CA ILE A 95 1.28 -5.84 0.00
C ILE A 95 1.58 -6.72 1.23
N ILE A 96 1.42 -8.05 1.13
CA ILE A 96 1.75 -8.99 2.22
C ILE A 96 3.22 -8.90 2.68
N THR A 97 4.15 -8.48 1.81
CA THR A 97 5.57 -8.39 2.16
C THR A 97 5.79 -7.36 3.27
N CYS A 98 4.95 -6.31 3.37
CA CYS A 98 5.00 -5.35 4.47
C CYS A 98 4.82 -6.02 5.84
N LEU A 99 3.94 -7.03 5.91
CA LEU A 99 3.66 -7.78 7.13
C LEU A 99 4.78 -8.78 7.48
N LYS A 100 5.52 -9.27 6.47
CA LYS A 100 6.62 -10.23 6.69
C LYS A 100 7.90 -9.57 7.20
N HIS A 101 8.14 -8.31 6.82
CA HIS A 101 9.34 -7.56 7.18
C HIS A 101 9.15 -6.63 8.39
N ASN A 102 8.01 -6.73 9.10
CA ASN A 102 7.69 -5.93 10.28
C ASN A 102 7.92 -4.41 10.08
N LEU A 103 7.42 -3.88 8.96
CA LEU A 103 7.62 -2.48 8.57
C LEU A 103 6.65 -1.49 9.24
N LEU A 104 5.96 -1.97 10.28
CA LEU A 104 4.84 -1.33 10.96
C LEU A 104 5.30 -0.67 12.26
#